data_AF-A0A1N7IK97-F1
#
_entry.id   AF-A0A1N7IK97-F1
#
_cell.length_a   1.000
_cell.length_b   1.000
_cell.length_c   1.000
_cell.angle_alpha   90.00
_cell.angle_beta   90.00
_cell.angle_gamma   90.00
#
_symmetry.space_group_name_H-M   'P 1'
#
loop_
_entity.id
_entity.type
_entity.pdbx_description
1 polymer ?
#
loop_
_entity_poly.entity_id
_entity_poly.type
_entity_poly.pdbx_seq_one_letter_code
_entity_poly.pdbx_strand_id
1 'polypeptide(L)'
;MESRELERYRGVFTKVPGDPSRWRRWEQMGHRWVLDCRRQRGGLPTSLICGGGEKVFPRYFQLLAPGGRLTFRGSLEGVHYTFLGKHGLLPPRQALERAEMRRGETILIHYGPDRDSKVDPVGVEAIESALDLGGIPVVAVATEEQGRFVKERWVGQLAGVFSLEEMEREEKFDWPSSMPVLPDPATQFRECREALALYQERTVHPFRNQALLRLGGEVHPETGFDLVFERGGQDTLGISIHLVRPGTGRVVYGEEMAGRRYSFYAPQVWMKRRRIIMPAASIWGEAPVSAEQAPISAKEFPSDVEQLARRLEPVGTR
;
A
#
# COMPACT_ATOMS: atom_id res chain seq x y z
N MET A 1 -23.08 -15.90 13.65
CA MET A 1 -23.88 -14.79 13.07
C MET A 1 -25.07 -15.44 12.38
N GLU A 2 -26.27 -15.24 12.91
CA GLU A 2 -27.48 -15.95 12.43
C GLU A 2 -27.84 -15.57 10.99
N SER A 3 -28.44 -16.50 10.24
CA SER A 3 -28.76 -16.36 8.81
C SER A 3 -29.55 -15.07 8.45
N ARG A 4 -30.41 -14.59 9.34
CA ARG A 4 -31.16 -13.33 9.17
C ARG A 4 -30.30 -12.06 9.28
N GLU A 5 -29.22 -12.08 10.08
CA GLU A 5 -28.31 -10.93 10.19
C GLU A 5 -27.43 -10.77 8.94
N LEU A 6 -27.07 -11.88 8.29
CA LEU A 6 -26.34 -11.89 7.02
C LEU A 6 -27.17 -11.29 5.87
N GLU A 7 -28.49 -11.52 5.87
CA GLU A 7 -29.40 -11.00 4.85
C GLU A 7 -29.51 -9.46 4.90
N ARG A 8 -29.48 -8.89 6.12
CA ARG A 8 -29.51 -7.44 6.36
C ARG A 8 -28.35 -6.68 5.73
N TYR A 9 -27.20 -7.33 5.54
CA TYR A 9 -25.99 -6.72 4.95
C TYR A 9 -25.62 -7.33 3.59
N ARG A 10 -26.58 -7.98 2.93
CA ARG A 10 -26.37 -8.53 1.57
C ARG A 10 -25.88 -7.42 0.63
N GLY A 11 -24.79 -7.68 -0.07
CA GLY A 11 -24.18 -6.75 -1.03
C GLY A 11 -23.35 -5.61 -0.41
N VAL A 12 -23.22 -5.54 0.92
CA VAL A 12 -22.37 -4.54 1.59
C VAL A 12 -20.88 -4.88 1.45
N PHE A 13 -20.55 -6.17 1.54
CA PHE A 13 -19.17 -6.67 1.47
C PHE A 13 -18.72 -6.85 0.02
N THR A 14 -18.08 -5.81 -0.50
CA THR A 14 -17.48 -5.78 -1.83
C THR A 14 -16.18 -4.99 -1.78
N LYS A 15 -15.33 -5.20 -2.80
CA LYS A 15 -14.20 -4.31 -3.06
C LYS A 15 -14.69 -2.88 -3.29
N VAL A 16 -13.84 -1.90 -2.99
CA VAL A 16 -14.09 -0.52 -3.42
C VAL A 16 -14.07 -0.51 -4.96
N PRO A 17 -15.12 0.03 -5.63
CA PRO A 17 -15.17 0.07 -7.09
C PRO A 17 -13.97 0.79 -7.70
N GLY A 18 -13.54 0.37 -8.90
CA GLY A 18 -12.48 1.10 -9.62
C GLY A 18 -12.90 2.50 -10.06
N ASP A 19 -14.18 2.68 -10.39
CA ASP A 19 -14.79 3.94 -10.82
C ASP A 19 -14.98 4.92 -9.64
N PRO A 20 -14.32 6.10 -9.66
CA PRO A 20 -14.43 7.12 -8.61
C PRO A 20 -15.86 7.62 -8.35
N SER A 21 -16.72 7.65 -9.38
CA SER A 21 -18.10 8.12 -9.25
C SER A 21 -18.94 7.25 -8.29
N ARG A 22 -18.48 6.02 -8.04
CA ARG A 22 -19.18 5.03 -7.21
C ARG A 22 -18.67 4.96 -5.77
N TRP A 23 -17.57 5.63 -5.44
CA TRP A 23 -16.94 5.52 -4.12
C TRP A 23 -17.83 6.02 -2.99
N ARG A 24 -18.45 7.20 -3.16
CA ARG A 24 -19.37 7.76 -2.16
C ARG A 24 -20.55 6.84 -1.88
N ARG A 25 -21.14 6.27 -2.93
CA ARG A 25 -22.24 5.30 -2.80
C ARG A 25 -21.76 4.03 -2.08
N TRP A 26 -20.59 3.51 -2.45
CA TRP A 26 -20.00 2.34 -1.79
C TRP A 26 -19.75 2.58 -0.30
N GLU A 27 -19.27 3.77 0.08
CA GLU A 27 -19.04 4.14 1.47
C GLU A 27 -20.35 4.18 2.26
N GLN A 28 -21.37 4.83 1.69
CA GLN A 28 -22.72 4.93 2.27
C GLN A 28 -23.37 3.56 2.48
N MET A 29 -23.19 2.62 1.55
CA MET A 29 -23.69 1.24 1.69
C MET A 29 -23.14 0.55 2.95
N GLY A 30 -21.91 0.85 3.36
CA GLY A 30 -21.29 0.31 4.58
C GLY A 30 -21.74 0.99 5.87
N HIS A 31 -22.34 2.18 5.80
CA HIS A 31 -22.60 3.03 6.95
C HIS A 31 -23.48 2.35 8.00
N ARG A 32 -24.56 1.68 7.57
CA ARG A 32 -25.46 0.96 8.48
C ARG A 32 -24.71 -0.13 9.26
N TRP A 33 -23.91 -0.93 8.59
CA TRP A 33 -23.12 -1.99 9.22
C TRP A 33 -22.10 -1.41 10.22
N VAL A 34 -21.40 -0.32 9.85
CA VAL A 34 -20.47 0.37 10.76
C VAL A 34 -21.18 0.89 12.01
N LEU A 35 -22.35 1.51 11.86
CA LEU A 35 -23.15 2.01 12.99
C LEU A 35 -23.62 0.89 13.91
N ASP A 36 -24.10 -0.22 13.34
CA ASP A 36 -24.55 -1.37 14.11
C ASP A 36 -23.38 -1.99 14.89
N CYS A 37 -22.21 -2.16 14.27
CA CYS A 37 -20.99 -2.61 14.95
C CYS A 37 -20.54 -1.64 16.06
N ARG A 38 -20.59 -0.32 15.81
CA ARG A 38 -20.26 0.70 16.80
C ARG A 38 -21.15 0.60 18.03
N ARG A 39 -22.46 0.45 17.82
CA ARG A 39 -23.46 0.31 18.92
C ARG A 39 -23.21 -0.94 19.75
N GLN A 40 -23.01 -2.08 19.08
CA GLN A 40 -22.76 -3.36 19.76
C GLN A 40 -21.48 -3.35 20.59
N ARG A 41 -20.46 -2.58 20.18
CA ARG A 41 -19.15 -2.51 20.85
C ARG A 41 -18.97 -1.32 21.79
N GLY A 42 -19.95 -0.43 21.88
CA GLY A 42 -19.84 0.83 22.64
C GLY A 42 -18.86 1.85 22.02
N GLY A 43 -18.43 1.67 20.78
CA GLY A 43 -17.42 2.53 20.14
C GLY A 43 -16.85 1.94 18.84
N LEU A 44 -16.07 2.75 18.12
CA LEU A 44 -15.28 2.25 17.01
C LEU A 44 -14.00 1.59 17.56
N PRO A 45 -13.59 0.44 17.01
CA PRO A 45 -12.39 -0.26 17.47
C PRO A 45 -11.12 0.47 17.07
N THR A 46 -10.17 0.62 18.01
CA THR A 46 -8.82 1.14 17.76
C THR A 46 -7.85 0.06 17.26
N SER A 47 -8.20 -1.22 17.40
CA SER A 47 -7.45 -2.35 16.86
C SER A 47 -8.41 -3.41 16.32
N LEU A 48 -8.13 -3.90 15.11
CA LEU A 48 -8.88 -4.98 14.47
C LEU A 48 -7.92 -5.99 13.84
N ILE A 49 -8.31 -7.26 13.87
CA ILE A 49 -7.66 -8.32 13.11
C ILE A 49 -8.62 -8.74 11.99
N CYS A 50 -8.16 -8.66 10.74
CA CYS A 50 -8.92 -9.10 9.57
C CYS A 50 -8.34 -10.42 9.04
N GLY A 51 -9.16 -11.48 9.09
CA GLY A 51 -8.90 -12.75 8.39
C GLY A 51 -9.74 -12.92 7.12
N GLY A 52 -10.56 -11.93 6.75
CA GLY A 52 -11.41 -11.98 5.56
C GLY A 52 -10.69 -11.53 4.28
N GLY A 53 -11.21 -11.95 3.13
CA GLY A 53 -10.66 -11.67 1.80
C GLY A 53 -10.88 -10.25 1.26
N GLU A 54 -10.60 -10.09 -0.03
CA GLU A 54 -10.61 -8.79 -0.74
C GLU A 54 -11.97 -8.06 -0.70
N LYS A 55 -13.06 -8.79 -0.44
CA LYS A 55 -14.43 -8.23 -0.30
C LYS A 55 -14.77 -7.79 1.13
N VAL A 56 -14.10 -8.34 2.13
CA VAL A 56 -14.36 -8.09 3.56
C VAL A 56 -13.41 -7.04 4.11
N PHE A 57 -12.13 -7.11 3.75
CA PHE A 57 -11.08 -6.19 4.18
C PHE A 57 -11.48 -4.70 4.10
N PRO A 58 -12.07 -4.19 2.99
CA PRO A 58 -12.40 -2.77 2.88
C PRO A 58 -13.37 -2.29 3.97
N ARG A 59 -14.31 -3.15 4.41
CA ARG A 59 -15.28 -2.82 5.46
C ARG A 59 -14.64 -2.83 6.84
N TYR A 60 -13.75 -3.77 7.11
CA TYR A 60 -12.98 -3.78 8.35
C TYR A 60 -12.11 -2.53 8.49
N PHE A 61 -11.52 -2.09 7.38
CA PHE A 61 -10.83 -0.80 7.35
C PHE A 61 -11.80 0.36 7.61
N GLN A 62 -12.97 0.39 6.96
CA GLN A 62 -13.98 1.42 7.18
C GLN A 62 -14.42 1.50 8.67
N LEU A 63 -14.58 0.36 9.34
CA LEU A 63 -15.00 0.26 10.76
C LEU A 63 -13.98 0.85 11.74
N LEU A 64 -12.70 0.91 11.37
CA LEU A 64 -11.62 1.30 12.28
C LEU A 64 -11.81 2.74 12.80
N ALA A 65 -11.59 2.94 14.10
CA ALA A 65 -11.55 4.26 14.71
C ALA A 65 -10.42 5.13 14.12
N PRO A 66 -10.54 6.47 14.16
CA PRO A 66 -9.41 7.36 13.86
C PRO A 66 -8.17 6.98 14.68
N GLY A 67 -7.02 6.90 14.01
CA GLY A 67 -5.75 6.46 14.56
C GLY A 67 -5.62 4.95 14.78
N GLY A 68 -6.64 4.16 14.48
CA GLY A 68 -6.64 2.73 14.75
C GLY A 68 -5.71 1.91 13.85
N ARG A 69 -5.51 0.65 14.22
CA ARG A 69 -4.69 -0.33 13.50
C ARG A 69 -5.51 -1.51 13.01
N LEU A 70 -5.39 -1.83 11.72
CA LEU A 70 -5.90 -3.05 11.12
C LEU A 70 -4.74 -4.02 10.87
N THR A 71 -4.63 -5.04 11.70
CA THR A 71 -3.74 -6.18 11.45
C THR A 71 -4.44 -7.14 10.51
N PHE A 72 -3.75 -7.69 9.51
CA PHE A 72 -4.34 -8.73 8.67
C PHE A 72 -3.34 -9.83 8.32
N ARG A 73 -3.85 -11.06 8.23
CA ARG A 73 -3.07 -12.31 8.13
C ARG A 73 -3.27 -13.05 6.80
N GLY A 74 -3.77 -12.33 5.78
CA GLY A 74 -4.14 -12.91 4.50
C GLY A 74 -5.43 -13.74 4.55
N SER A 75 -5.93 -14.07 3.35
CA SER A 75 -7.06 -14.95 3.10
C SER A 75 -6.91 -15.55 1.70
N LEU A 76 -7.50 -16.72 1.45
CA LEU A 76 -7.59 -17.35 0.13
C LEU A 76 -8.60 -16.65 -0.80
N GLU A 77 -9.45 -15.77 -0.26
CA GLU A 77 -10.51 -15.11 -1.01
C GLU A 77 -9.99 -13.83 -1.68
N GLY A 78 -9.36 -14.00 -2.84
CA GLY A 78 -8.83 -12.92 -3.65
C GLY A 78 -7.57 -12.27 -3.09
N VAL A 79 -6.88 -11.52 -3.96
CA VAL A 79 -5.52 -10.98 -3.68
C VAL A 79 -5.38 -9.49 -4.00
N HIS A 80 -6.39 -8.87 -4.61
CA HIS A 80 -6.36 -7.46 -4.98
C HIS A 80 -7.20 -6.65 -3.98
N TYR A 81 -6.53 -6.20 -2.92
CA TYR A 81 -7.17 -5.54 -1.81
C TYR A 81 -7.37 -4.07 -2.10
N THR A 82 -8.45 -3.51 -1.58
CA THR A 82 -8.82 -2.11 -1.78
C THR A 82 -9.36 -1.52 -0.49
N PHE A 83 -9.22 -0.21 -0.30
CA PHE A 83 -9.86 0.51 0.79
C PHE A 83 -10.11 1.96 0.39
N LEU A 84 -11.06 2.62 1.05
CA LEU A 84 -11.20 4.06 0.99
C LEU A 84 -10.38 4.68 2.11
N GLY A 85 -9.58 5.70 1.78
CA GLY A 85 -8.81 6.44 2.76
C GLY A 85 -9.71 7.10 3.82
N LYS A 86 -9.13 7.40 4.97
CA LYS A 86 -9.81 8.05 6.10
C LYS A 86 -9.36 9.49 6.22
N HIS A 87 -10.27 10.32 6.73
CA HIS A 87 -9.99 11.71 7.06
C HIS A 87 -8.83 11.83 8.03
N GLY A 88 -7.84 12.61 7.65
CA GLY A 88 -6.69 12.96 8.47
C GLY A 88 -5.58 13.60 7.66
N LEU A 89 -4.79 14.44 8.32
CA LEU A 89 -3.63 15.10 7.74
C LEU A 89 -2.49 15.01 8.76
N LEU A 90 -1.29 14.66 8.30
CA LEU A 90 -0.06 14.71 9.06
C LEU A 90 1.02 15.37 8.19
N PRO A 91 1.61 16.50 8.63
CA PRO A 91 2.77 17.05 7.94
C PRO A 91 3.86 16.00 7.74
N PRO A 92 4.60 16.00 6.62
CA PRO A 92 5.63 15.01 6.30
C PRO A 92 6.55 14.67 7.48
N ARG A 93 7.06 15.66 8.22
CA ARG A 93 7.86 15.44 9.44
C ARG A 93 7.18 14.51 10.44
N GLN A 94 5.94 14.81 10.80
CA GLN A 94 5.16 14.02 11.76
C GLN A 94 4.80 12.64 11.22
N ALA A 95 4.57 12.53 9.91
CA ALA A 95 4.31 11.24 9.27
C ALA A 95 5.55 10.32 9.34
N LEU A 96 6.75 10.85 9.08
CA LEU A 96 8.01 10.12 9.20
C LEU A 96 8.34 9.75 10.65
N GLU A 97 8.07 10.64 11.61
CA GLU A 97 8.21 10.36 13.05
C GLU A 97 7.22 9.28 13.51
N ARG A 98 5.96 9.33 13.06
CA ARG A 98 4.96 8.29 13.31
C ARG A 98 5.37 6.94 12.72
N ALA A 99 6.13 6.96 11.62
CA ALA A 99 6.71 5.78 11.01
C ALA A 99 8.00 5.29 11.71
N GLU A 100 8.41 5.96 12.79
CA GLU A 100 9.63 5.67 13.55
C GLU A 100 10.88 5.70 12.65
N MET A 101 10.95 6.66 11.72
CA MET A 101 12.10 6.83 10.85
C MET A 101 13.38 7.04 11.68
N ARG A 102 14.45 6.35 11.30
CA ARG A 102 15.76 6.40 11.95
C ARG A 102 16.81 6.97 11.03
N ARG A 103 17.84 7.57 11.63
CA ARG A 103 19.03 8.02 10.91
C ARG A 103 19.67 6.85 10.14
N GLY A 104 20.04 7.09 8.89
CA GLY A 104 20.63 6.11 7.99
C GLY A 104 19.63 5.25 7.21
N GLU A 105 18.32 5.38 7.48
CA GLU A 105 17.30 4.67 6.72
C GLU A 105 17.15 5.25 5.31
N THR A 106 16.99 4.37 4.32
CA THR A 106 16.75 4.76 2.93
C THR A 106 15.27 5.04 2.70
N ILE A 107 14.97 6.15 2.02
CA ILE A 107 13.59 6.56 1.77
C ILE A 107 13.39 6.92 0.30
N LEU A 108 12.33 6.40 -0.31
CA LEU A 108 11.85 6.88 -1.60
C LEU A 108 10.74 7.90 -1.37
N ILE A 109 10.80 9.04 -2.06
CA ILE A 109 9.80 10.10 -1.98
C ILE A 109 9.21 10.33 -3.36
N HIS A 110 7.88 10.22 -3.48
CA HIS A 110 7.15 10.62 -4.67
C HIS A 110 6.93 12.14 -4.68
N TYR A 111 7.32 12.81 -5.77
CA TYR A 111 7.29 14.26 -5.91
C TYR A 111 6.48 14.68 -7.14
N GLY A 112 5.58 15.65 -6.94
CA GLY A 112 4.78 16.27 -8.00
C GLY A 112 3.86 15.33 -8.80
N PRO A 113 3.03 14.48 -8.16
CA PRO A 113 2.24 13.45 -8.82
C PRO A 113 1.19 13.99 -9.81
N ASP A 114 0.79 15.25 -9.69
CA ASP A 114 -0.18 15.93 -10.54
C ASP A 114 0.40 16.46 -11.85
N ARG A 115 1.73 16.54 -12.00
CA ARG A 115 2.46 17.04 -13.20
C ARG A 115 2.22 18.51 -13.57
N ASP A 116 1.26 19.18 -12.95
CA ASP A 116 0.85 20.55 -13.29
C ASP A 116 1.82 21.63 -12.80
N SER A 117 2.60 21.33 -11.76
CA SER A 117 3.54 22.28 -11.15
C SER A 117 4.97 21.73 -11.10
N LYS A 118 5.92 22.62 -11.34
CA LYS A 118 7.35 22.39 -11.09
C LYS A 118 7.65 22.19 -9.59
N VAL A 119 6.92 22.90 -8.73
CA VAL A 119 7.14 22.90 -7.29
C VAL A 119 5.98 22.22 -6.59
N ASP A 120 6.31 21.21 -5.79
CA ASP A 120 5.38 20.45 -4.97
C ASP A 120 5.72 20.70 -3.49
N PRO A 121 4.96 21.57 -2.80
CA PRO A 121 5.27 21.95 -1.42
C PRO A 121 5.36 20.77 -0.45
N VAL A 122 4.49 19.78 -0.61
CA VAL A 122 4.50 18.58 0.24
C VAL A 122 5.75 17.74 -0.03
N GLY A 123 6.12 17.59 -1.31
CA GLY A 123 7.36 16.91 -1.71
C GLY A 123 8.61 17.61 -1.21
N VAL A 124 8.65 18.95 -1.25
CA VAL A 124 9.74 19.78 -0.69
C VAL A 124 9.88 19.50 0.81
N GLU A 125 8.79 19.60 1.57
CA GLU A 125 8.79 19.37 3.02
C GLU A 125 9.15 17.92 3.36
N ALA A 126 8.73 16.94 2.56
CA ALA A 126 9.10 15.53 2.74
C ALA A 126 10.61 15.30 2.56
N ILE A 127 11.24 15.92 1.55
CA ILE A 127 12.69 15.84 1.32
C ILE A 127 13.45 16.48 2.48
N GLU A 128 13.07 17.70 2.87
CA GLU A 128 13.70 18.43 3.98
C GLU A 128 13.55 17.65 5.30
N SER A 129 12.35 17.14 5.60
CA SER A 129 12.09 16.34 6.79
C SER A 129 12.92 15.05 6.82
N ALA A 130 13.07 14.37 5.68
CA ALA A 130 13.86 13.15 5.58
C ALA A 130 15.36 13.43 5.82
N LEU A 131 15.89 14.50 5.22
CA LEU A 131 17.29 14.92 5.39
C LEU A 131 17.56 15.31 6.85
N ASP A 132 16.66 16.08 7.47
CA ASP A 132 16.79 16.52 8.87
C ASP A 132 16.74 15.34 9.87
N LEU A 133 15.99 14.28 9.54
CA LEU A 133 15.98 13.03 10.29
C LEU A 133 17.21 12.14 10.01
N GLY A 134 18.10 12.57 9.11
CA GLY A 134 19.30 11.86 8.71
C GLY A 134 19.04 10.65 7.81
N GLY A 135 17.94 10.67 7.05
CA GLY A 135 17.63 9.67 6.04
C GLY A 135 18.45 9.83 4.76
N ILE A 136 18.33 8.84 3.89
CA ILE A 136 19.01 8.80 2.58
C ILE A 136 17.93 8.81 1.49
N PRO A 137 17.53 10.00 1.01
CA PRO A 137 16.40 10.13 0.08
C PRO A 137 16.77 9.83 -1.37
N VAL A 138 15.92 9.04 -2.02
CA VAL A 138 15.77 8.95 -3.47
C VAL A 138 14.44 9.60 -3.84
N VAL A 139 14.40 10.40 -4.90
CA VAL A 139 13.19 11.12 -5.30
C VAL A 139 12.71 10.65 -6.67
N ALA A 140 11.48 10.15 -6.72
CA ALA A 140 10.77 9.84 -7.96
C ALA A 140 9.88 11.03 -8.32
N VAL A 141 10.24 11.76 -9.37
CA VAL A 141 9.46 12.91 -9.87
C VAL A 141 8.56 12.48 -11.02
N ALA A 142 7.47 13.20 -11.26
CA ALA A 142 6.61 12.90 -12.39
C ALA A 142 7.17 13.42 -13.72
N THR A 143 7.81 14.60 -13.73
CA THR A 143 8.36 15.23 -14.96
C THR A 143 9.86 15.50 -14.86
N GLU A 144 10.52 15.64 -16.00
CA GLU A 144 11.94 16.01 -16.05
C GLU A 144 12.20 17.43 -15.51
N GLU A 145 11.23 18.35 -15.67
CA GLU A 145 11.33 19.70 -15.12
C GLU A 145 11.35 19.71 -13.58
N GLN A 146 10.47 18.92 -12.95
CA GLN A 146 10.51 18.67 -11.51
C GLN A 146 11.85 18.04 -11.11
N GLY A 147 12.37 17.11 -11.93
CA GLY A 147 13.66 16.46 -11.71
C GLY A 147 14.83 17.44 -11.68
N ARG A 148 14.87 18.39 -12.63
CA ARG A 148 15.87 19.46 -12.64
C ARG A 148 15.76 20.34 -11.40
N PHE A 149 14.54 20.76 -11.04
CA PHE A 149 14.31 21.55 -9.82
C PHE A 149 14.85 20.88 -8.56
N VAL A 150 14.50 19.61 -8.35
CA VAL A 150 14.93 18.85 -7.17
C VAL A 150 16.45 18.68 -7.15
N LYS A 151 17.07 18.34 -8.29
CA LYS A 151 18.53 18.21 -8.38
C LYS A 151 19.27 19.52 -8.08
N GLU A 152 18.78 20.64 -8.60
CA GLU A 152 19.37 21.97 -8.38
C GLU A 152 19.22 22.46 -6.93
N ARG A 153 18.10 22.13 -6.26
CA ARG A 153 17.84 22.58 -4.89
C ARG A 153 18.61 21.79 -3.84
N TRP A 154 18.83 20.49 -4.04
CA TRP A 154 19.49 19.60 -3.06
C TRP A 154 20.78 18.98 -3.60
N VAL A 155 21.62 19.79 -4.25
CA VAL A 155 22.90 19.35 -4.81
C VAL A 155 23.74 18.62 -3.76
N GLY A 156 24.13 17.37 -4.06
CA GLY A 156 24.99 16.54 -3.22
C GLY A 156 24.34 15.97 -1.95
N GLN A 157 23.04 16.22 -1.72
CA GLN A 157 22.34 15.77 -0.50
C GLN A 157 21.44 14.54 -0.74
N LEU A 158 21.01 14.30 -1.98
CA LEU A 158 20.14 13.18 -2.35
C LEU A 158 20.97 12.00 -2.86
N ALA A 159 20.51 10.77 -2.59
CA ALA A 159 21.10 9.57 -3.20
C ALA A 159 20.79 9.51 -4.70
N GLY A 160 19.63 9.98 -5.12
CA GLY A 160 19.36 10.21 -6.53
C GLY A 160 17.96 10.72 -6.82
N VAL A 161 17.77 11.11 -8.08
CA VAL A 161 16.51 11.63 -8.61
C VAL A 161 16.31 11.04 -10.00
N PHE A 162 15.11 10.52 -10.27
CA PHE A 162 14.71 9.99 -11.58
C PHE A 162 13.26 10.37 -11.89
N SER A 163 12.90 10.44 -13.17
CA SER A 163 11.58 10.89 -13.61
C SER A 163 10.74 9.78 -14.22
N LEU A 164 9.44 9.79 -13.94
CA LEU A 164 8.47 8.91 -14.59
C LEU A 164 8.38 9.22 -16.09
N GLU A 165 8.41 10.51 -16.47
CA GLU A 165 8.41 10.93 -17.88
C GLU A 165 9.56 10.32 -18.70
N GLU A 166 10.78 10.24 -18.14
CA GLU A 166 11.91 9.59 -18.79
C GLU A 166 11.67 8.08 -18.94
N MET A 167 11.16 7.43 -17.89
CA MET A 167 10.84 6.01 -17.92
C MET A 167 9.71 5.66 -18.90
N GLU A 168 8.70 6.52 -19.03
CA GLU A 168 7.56 6.36 -19.95
C GLU A 168 7.99 6.39 -21.43
N ARG A 169 9.20 6.85 -21.75
CA ARG A 169 9.78 6.76 -23.09
C ARG A 169 10.33 5.38 -23.41
N GLU A 170 10.57 4.53 -22.41
CA GLU A 170 10.97 3.14 -22.62
C GLU A 170 9.77 2.28 -23.04
N GLU A 171 9.87 1.52 -24.13
CA GLU A 171 8.75 0.71 -24.68
C GLU A 171 8.17 -0.34 -23.71
N LYS A 172 8.88 -0.66 -22.61
CA LYS A 172 8.54 -1.72 -21.66
C LYS A 172 8.03 -1.21 -20.31
N PHE A 173 7.67 0.06 -20.20
CA PHE A 173 7.20 0.64 -18.95
C PHE A 173 5.76 1.18 -19.05
N ASP A 174 4.92 0.75 -18.12
CA ASP A 174 3.57 1.30 -17.92
C ASP A 174 3.46 1.90 -16.52
N TRP A 175 2.93 3.12 -16.41
CA TRP A 175 2.60 3.77 -15.14
C TRP A 175 1.08 3.89 -14.94
N PRO A 176 0.43 2.88 -14.33
CA PRO A 176 -1.02 2.87 -14.20
C PRO A 176 -1.50 3.82 -13.09
N SER A 177 -2.70 4.37 -13.25
CA SER A 177 -3.33 5.26 -12.26
C SER A 177 -3.79 4.54 -10.98
N SER A 178 -3.94 3.21 -11.04
CA SER A 178 -4.19 2.34 -9.90
C SER A 178 -3.71 0.92 -10.19
N MET A 179 -3.55 0.07 -9.16
CA MET A 179 -3.22 -1.33 -9.39
C MET A 179 -4.26 -1.99 -10.33
N PRO A 180 -3.82 -2.73 -11.37
CA PRO A 180 -4.73 -3.41 -12.27
C PRO A 180 -5.55 -4.45 -11.51
N VAL A 181 -6.79 -4.64 -11.95
CA VAL A 181 -7.68 -5.63 -11.35
C VAL A 181 -7.12 -7.02 -11.57
N LEU A 182 -6.90 -7.75 -10.47
CA LEU A 182 -6.55 -9.16 -10.53
C LEU A 182 -7.83 -10.01 -10.46
N PRO A 183 -8.02 -10.97 -11.39
CA PRO A 183 -9.04 -12.01 -11.28
C PRO A 183 -8.96 -12.79 -9.97
N ASP A 184 -10.07 -13.41 -9.56
CA ASP A 184 -10.09 -14.27 -8.36
C ASP A 184 -9.26 -15.53 -8.62
N PRO A 185 -8.13 -15.75 -7.91
CA PRO A 185 -7.25 -16.89 -8.16
C PRO A 185 -7.89 -18.24 -7.79
N ALA A 186 -8.97 -18.26 -7.00
CA ALA A 186 -9.69 -19.50 -6.70
C ALA A 186 -10.45 -20.04 -7.91
N THR A 187 -10.92 -19.15 -8.80
CA THR A 187 -11.70 -19.53 -9.99
C THR A 187 -10.95 -19.31 -11.31
N GLN A 188 -10.01 -18.36 -11.34
CA GLN A 188 -9.32 -17.87 -12.54
C GLN A 188 -7.81 -17.74 -12.27
N PHE A 189 -7.20 -18.84 -11.78
CA PHE A 189 -5.81 -18.86 -11.34
C PHE A 189 -4.82 -18.41 -12.43
N ARG A 190 -4.97 -18.91 -13.66
CA ARG A 190 -4.03 -18.63 -14.75
C ARG A 190 -4.09 -17.16 -15.15
N GLU A 191 -5.30 -16.64 -15.33
CA GLU A 191 -5.56 -15.25 -15.70
C GLU A 191 -5.07 -14.29 -14.59
N CYS A 192 -5.25 -14.66 -13.32
CA CYS A 192 -4.69 -13.92 -12.19
C CYS A 192 -3.16 -13.88 -12.22
N ARG A 193 -2.51 -15.02 -12.46
CA ARG A 193 -1.05 -15.12 -12.54
C ARG A 193 -0.49 -14.32 -13.71
N GLU A 194 -1.11 -14.40 -14.88
CA GLU A 194 -0.71 -13.64 -16.08
C GLU A 194 -0.86 -12.13 -15.87
N ALA A 195 -1.98 -11.68 -15.29
CA ALA A 195 -2.19 -10.27 -14.97
C ALA A 195 -1.16 -9.74 -13.96
N LEU A 196 -0.85 -10.53 -12.93
CA LEU A 196 0.17 -10.17 -11.94
C LEU A 196 1.58 -10.13 -12.55
N ALA A 197 1.93 -11.12 -13.37
CA ALA A 197 3.23 -11.16 -14.05
C ALA A 197 3.42 -9.97 -14.98
N LEU A 198 2.39 -9.61 -15.76
CA LEU A 198 2.42 -8.46 -16.65
C LEU A 198 2.62 -7.14 -15.88
N TYR A 199 1.86 -6.96 -14.78
CA TYR A 199 2.01 -5.80 -13.90
C TYR A 199 3.40 -5.72 -13.27
N GLN A 200 3.98 -6.86 -12.89
CA GLN A 200 5.32 -6.90 -12.35
C GLN A 200 6.37 -6.56 -13.41
N GLU A 201 6.30 -7.17 -14.59
CA GLU A 201 7.26 -6.98 -15.68
C GLU A 201 7.24 -5.55 -16.23
N ARG A 202 6.05 -4.99 -16.43
CA ARG A 202 5.88 -3.69 -17.11
C ARG A 202 5.83 -2.49 -16.18
N THR A 203 5.56 -2.68 -14.89
CA THR A 203 5.43 -1.55 -13.94
C THR A 203 6.38 -1.69 -12.76
N VAL A 204 6.24 -2.77 -11.98
CA VAL A 204 6.92 -2.88 -10.67
C VAL A 204 8.43 -3.03 -10.85
N HIS A 205 8.88 -3.97 -11.68
CA HIS A 205 10.31 -4.25 -11.85
C HIS A 205 11.08 -3.08 -12.46
N PRO A 206 10.64 -2.44 -13.57
CA PRO A 206 11.34 -1.29 -14.12
C PRO A 206 11.46 -0.14 -13.11
N PHE A 207 10.36 0.21 -12.43
CA PHE A 207 10.36 1.28 -11.42
C PHE A 207 11.25 0.95 -10.23
N ARG A 208 11.14 -0.27 -9.71
CA ARG A 208 11.98 -0.73 -8.59
C ARG A 208 13.46 -0.70 -8.94
N ASN A 209 13.83 -1.15 -10.13
CA ASN A 209 15.22 -1.16 -10.58
C ASN A 209 15.76 0.26 -10.73
N GLN A 210 15.00 1.16 -11.37
CA GLN A 210 15.37 2.57 -11.51
C GLN A 210 15.55 3.26 -10.15
N ALA A 211 14.68 2.96 -9.17
CA ALA A 211 14.77 3.51 -7.83
C ALA A 211 15.98 2.97 -7.05
N LEU A 212 16.20 1.65 -7.04
CA LEU A 212 17.27 1.03 -6.25
C LEU A 212 18.67 1.28 -6.83
N LEU A 213 18.81 1.44 -8.15
CA LEU A 213 20.08 1.83 -8.78
C LEU A 213 20.62 3.15 -8.21
N ARG A 214 19.75 4.05 -7.72
CA ARG A 214 20.15 5.32 -7.11
C ARG A 214 20.81 5.16 -5.74
N LEU A 215 20.63 4.01 -5.09
CA LEU A 215 21.34 3.70 -3.84
C LEU A 215 22.74 3.12 -4.07
N GLY A 216 23.13 2.86 -5.33
CA GLY A 216 24.48 2.41 -5.69
C GLY A 216 24.82 0.95 -5.30
N GLY A 217 23.83 0.16 -4.87
CA GLY A 217 24.00 -1.26 -4.50
C GLY A 217 23.43 -2.23 -5.54
N GLU A 218 23.80 -3.51 -5.43
CA GLU A 218 23.20 -4.57 -6.24
C GLU A 218 21.72 -4.76 -5.92
N VAL A 219 20.90 -4.88 -6.96
CA VAL A 219 19.45 -5.06 -6.83
C VAL A 219 19.15 -6.54 -6.53
N HIS A 220 18.96 -6.87 -5.26
CA HIS A 220 18.55 -8.21 -4.81
C HIS A 220 17.07 -8.23 -4.35
N PRO A 221 16.31 -9.33 -4.45
CA PRO A 221 14.88 -9.37 -4.04
C PRO A 221 14.61 -8.94 -2.59
N GLU A 222 15.55 -9.18 -1.69
CA GLU A 222 15.48 -8.79 -0.27
C GLU A 222 15.97 -7.36 -0.01
N THR A 223 16.56 -6.69 -1.02
CA THR A 223 16.90 -5.27 -0.93
C THR A 223 15.68 -4.41 -1.21
N GLY A 224 15.57 -3.32 -0.48
CA GLY A 224 14.46 -2.39 -0.58
C GLY A 224 14.67 -1.19 0.32
N PHE A 225 13.86 -0.16 0.08
CA PHE A 225 13.82 1.01 0.93
C PHE A 225 13.32 0.64 2.34
N ASP A 226 13.78 1.39 3.33
CA ASP A 226 13.22 1.32 4.69
C ASP A 226 11.83 1.96 4.73
N LEU A 227 11.67 3.07 3.99
CA LEU A 227 10.43 3.82 3.87
C LEU A 227 10.12 4.21 2.42
N VAL A 228 8.83 4.30 2.10
CA VAL A 228 8.35 5.10 0.97
C VAL A 228 7.42 6.17 1.53
N PHE A 229 7.67 7.43 1.22
CA PHE A 229 6.71 8.51 1.40
C PHE A 229 5.81 8.59 0.16
N GLU A 230 4.59 8.11 0.34
CA GLU A 230 3.55 8.03 -0.68
C GLU A 230 2.60 9.23 -0.64
N ARG A 231 1.84 9.40 -1.72
CA ARG A 231 1.01 10.58 -1.96
C ARG A 231 -0.47 10.26 -1.86
N GLY A 232 -1.19 11.08 -1.11
CA GLY A 232 -2.64 10.93 -0.95
C GLY A 232 -3.41 11.12 -2.27
N GLY A 233 -2.84 11.87 -3.20
CA GLY A 233 -3.47 12.18 -4.50
C GLY A 233 -3.50 11.03 -5.53
N GLN A 234 -2.73 9.96 -5.34
CA GLN A 234 -2.54 8.88 -6.32
C GLN A 234 -2.75 7.48 -5.71
N ASP A 235 -3.00 6.47 -6.54
CA ASP A 235 -3.13 5.07 -6.12
C ASP A 235 -1.97 4.20 -6.63
N THR A 236 -0.76 4.52 -6.17
CA THR A 236 0.47 3.77 -6.50
C THR A 236 0.95 2.88 -5.34
N LEU A 237 0.10 2.69 -4.31
CA LEU A 237 0.41 1.86 -3.14
C LEU A 237 0.82 0.43 -3.54
N GLY A 238 0.17 -0.13 -4.56
CA GLY A 238 0.49 -1.43 -5.12
C GLY A 238 1.92 -1.51 -5.68
N ILE A 239 2.55 -0.40 -6.06
CA ILE A 239 3.94 -0.31 -6.48
C ILE A 239 4.82 -0.10 -5.24
N SER A 240 4.52 0.91 -4.43
CA SER A 240 5.33 1.31 -3.27
C SER A 240 5.53 0.20 -2.25
N ILE A 241 4.54 -0.69 -2.08
CA ILE A 241 4.68 -1.84 -1.19
C ILE A 241 5.76 -2.83 -1.67
N HIS A 242 6.01 -2.95 -2.98
CA HIS A 242 7.07 -3.82 -3.52
C HIS A 242 8.47 -3.22 -3.36
N LEU A 243 8.57 -1.92 -3.11
CA LEU A 243 9.84 -1.19 -3.00
C LEU A 243 10.45 -1.26 -1.61
N VAL A 244 9.62 -1.44 -0.59
CA VAL A 244 10.09 -1.50 0.79
C VAL A 244 10.54 -2.91 1.17
N ARG A 245 11.57 -3.00 2.00
CA ARG A 245 12.15 -4.27 2.43
C ARG A 245 11.15 -5.15 3.20
N PRO A 246 11.21 -6.49 3.06
CA PRO A 246 10.45 -7.39 3.92
C PRO A 246 10.80 -7.22 5.41
N GLY A 247 9.83 -7.49 6.29
CA GLY A 247 10.00 -7.51 7.74
C GLY A 247 9.92 -6.13 8.42
N THR A 248 10.55 -5.11 7.84
CA THR A 248 10.67 -3.78 8.46
C THR A 248 10.18 -2.62 7.60
N GLY A 249 9.94 -2.86 6.30
CA GLY A 249 9.54 -1.82 5.35
C GLY A 249 8.19 -1.17 5.66
N ARG A 250 8.13 0.15 5.48
CA ARG A 250 6.94 0.98 5.76
C ARG A 250 6.59 1.86 4.56
N VAL A 251 5.33 1.88 4.17
CA VAL A 251 4.78 2.93 3.28
C VAL A 251 4.04 3.94 4.15
N VAL A 252 4.31 5.23 3.96
CA VAL A 252 3.82 6.31 4.82
C VAL A 252 3.09 7.35 3.99
N TYR A 253 1.93 7.78 4.45
CA TYR A 253 1.16 8.89 3.90
C TYR A 253 1.07 10.04 4.92
N GLY A 254 1.17 11.28 4.43
CA GLY A 254 0.91 12.49 5.23
C GLY A 254 -0.33 13.28 4.79
N GLU A 255 -0.74 13.17 3.52
CA GLU A 255 -1.82 13.96 2.93
C GLU A 255 -3.23 13.43 3.25
N GLU A 256 -4.27 14.24 3.00
CA GLU A 256 -5.66 13.80 3.08
C GLU A 256 -5.94 12.68 2.07
N MET A 257 -6.56 11.60 2.55
CA MET A 257 -6.84 10.38 1.80
C MET A 257 -8.34 10.10 1.67
N ALA A 258 -9.17 10.81 2.43
CA ALA A 258 -10.61 10.60 2.43
C ALA A 258 -11.23 10.79 1.05
N GLY A 259 -12.24 9.95 0.77
CA GLY A 259 -12.93 9.97 -0.51
C GLY A 259 -12.08 9.47 -1.67
N ARG A 260 -10.91 8.86 -1.42
CA ARG A 260 -10.07 8.23 -2.44
C ARG A 260 -9.89 6.74 -2.18
N ARG A 261 -9.85 5.94 -3.25
CA ARG A 261 -9.52 4.51 -3.21
C ARG A 261 -8.02 4.32 -3.29
N TYR A 262 -7.54 3.32 -2.54
CA TYR A 262 -6.19 2.78 -2.67
C TYR A 262 -6.24 1.27 -2.87
N SER A 263 -5.22 0.71 -3.53
CA SER A 263 -5.17 -0.69 -3.91
C SER A 263 -3.76 -1.28 -3.80
N PHE A 264 -3.70 -2.57 -3.44
CA PHE A 264 -2.44 -3.29 -3.31
C PHE A 264 -2.62 -4.81 -3.44
N TYR A 265 -1.51 -5.50 -3.76
CA TYR A 265 -1.44 -6.95 -3.77
C TYR A 265 -1.24 -7.46 -2.34
N ALA A 266 -2.27 -8.10 -1.77
CA ALA A 266 -2.29 -8.46 -0.36
C ALA A 266 -1.09 -9.28 0.12
N PRO A 267 -0.64 -10.34 -0.59
CA PRO A 267 0.54 -11.13 -0.22
C PRO A 267 1.78 -10.29 0.08
N GLN A 268 1.98 -9.19 -0.64
CA GLN A 268 3.15 -8.34 -0.45
C GLN A 268 3.12 -7.55 0.86
N VAL A 269 1.98 -7.45 1.54
CA VAL A 269 1.92 -6.85 2.87
C VAL A 269 2.03 -7.91 3.96
N TRP A 270 1.15 -8.93 3.97
CA TRP A 270 1.08 -9.88 5.09
C TRP A 270 2.23 -10.89 5.11
N MET A 271 2.59 -11.50 3.97
CA MET A 271 3.69 -12.47 3.91
C MET A 271 5.04 -11.80 4.18
N LYS A 272 5.21 -10.57 3.71
CA LYS A 272 6.44 -9.79 3.87
C LYS A 272 6.41 -8.88 5.11
N ARG A 273 5.39 -8.99 5.97
CA ARG A 273 5.23 -8.25 7.24
C ARG A 273 5.44 -6.74 7.11
N ARG A 274 5.01 -6.16 5.99
CA ARG A 274 5.15 -4.73 5.71
C ARG A 274 4.03 -3.94 6.39
N ARG A 275 4.27 -2.64 6.56
CA ARG A 275 3.33 -1.73 7.22
C ARG A 275 2.93 -0.59 6.30
N ILE A 276 1.67 -0.19 6.38
CA ILE A 276 1.14 1.00 5.70
C ILE A 276 0.64 1.93 6.81
N ILE A 277 1.22 3.12 6.88
CA ILE A 277 0.99 4.11 7.93
C ILE A 277 0.35 5.33 7.28
N MET A 278 -0.83 5.69 7.76
CA MET A 278 -1.64 6.78 7.23
C MET A 278 -1.93 7.79 8.34
N PRO A 279 -2.42 9.00 8.02
CA PRO A 279 -2.71 10.02 9.02
C PRO A 279 -3.64 9.54 10.15
N ALA A 280 -4.71 8.83 9.78
CA ALA A 280 -5.75 8.39 10.71
C ALA A 280 -5.93 6.87 10.78
N ALA A 281 -4.98 6.07 10.27
CA ALA A 281 -5.05 4.62 10.36
C ALA A 281 -3.69 3.95 10.10
N SER A 282 -3.60 2.66 10.37
CA SER A 282 -2.48 1.84 9.92
C SER A 282 -2.94 0.44 9.52
N ILE A 283 -2.27 -0.16 8.54
CA ILE A 283 -2.45 -1.55 8.12
C ILE A 283 -1.15 -2.30 8.36
N TRP A 284 -1.22 -3.39 9.12
CA TRP A 284 -0.06 -4.18 9.51
C TRP A 284 -0.20 -5.58 8.94
N GLY A 285 0.77 -5.96 8.11
CA GLY A 285 0.91 -7.33 7.67
C GLY A 285 1.48 -8.21 8.76
N GLU A 286 0.80 -9.31 9.07
CA GLU A 286 1.33 -10.36 9.93
C GLU A 286 1.36 -11.68 9.14
N ALA A 287 2.47 -12.42 9.26
CA ALA A 287 2.49 -13.80 8.83
C ALA A 287 1.48 -14.61 9.67
N PRO A 288 0.88 -15.67 9.12
CA PRO A 288 0.09 -16.61 9.90
C PRO A 288 0.95 -17.17 11.04
N VAL A 289 0.37 -17.27 12.24
CA VAL A 289 1.05 -17.92 13.36
C VAL A 289 1.14 -19.42 13.04
N SER A 290 2.29 -20.06 13.26
CA SER A 290 2.42 -21.50 13.12
C SER A 290 1.43 -22.22 14.06
N ALA A 291 0.91 -23.38 13.64
CA ALA A 291 -0.13 -24.12 14.37
C ALA A 291 0.22 -24.45 15.83
N GLU A 292 1.51 -24.43 16.20
CA GLU A 292 2.01 -24.67 17.56
C GLU A 292 1.87 -23.46 18.51
N GLN A 293 1.75 -22.24 17.98
CA GLN A 293 1.65 -21.01 18.78
C GLN A 293 0.25 -20.38 18.75
N ALA A 294 -0.70 -21.02 18.05
CA ALA A 294 -2.08 -20.57 17.98
C ALA A 294 -2.86 -20.97 19.25
N PRO A 295 -3.60 -20.05 19.92
CA PRO A 295 -4.57 -20.45 20.92
C PRO A 295 -5.55 -21.46 20.30
N ILE A 296 -6.04 -22.42 21.09
CA ILE A 296 -6.80 -23.59 20.61
C ILE A 296 -8.01 -23.21 19.72
N SER A 297 -8.54 -21.98 19.85
CA SER A 297 -9.60 -21.41 19.02
C SER A 297 -9.18 -20.92 17.62
N ALA A 298 -7.90 -21.05 17.24
CA ALA A 298 -7.34 -20.58 15.97
C ALA A 298 -6.59 -21.67 15.18
N LYS A 299 -6.93 -22.95 15.43
CA LYS A 299 -6.27 -24.12 14.82
C LYS A 299 -6.64 -24.44 13.37
N GLU A 300 -7.34 -23.55 12.66
CA GLU A 300 -7.66 -23.73 11.25
C GLU A 300 -7.22 -22.52 10.42
N PHE A 301 -5.92 -22.43 10.15
CA PHE A 301 -5.38 -21.69 9.01
C PHE A 301 -4.53 -22.66 8.19
N PRO A 302 -4.98 -23.08 6.99
CA PRO A 302 -4.21 -24.04 6.22
C PRO A 302 -3.02 -23.37 5.52
N SER A 303 -1.95 -24.14 5.37
CA SER A 303 -0.79 -23.93 4.49
C SER A 303 -1.11 -23.46 3.07
N ASP A 304 -2.36 -23.59 2.66
CA ASP A 304 -2.83 -23.45 1.29
C ASP A 304 -2.85 -21.98 0.83
N VAL A 305 -3.03 -21.01 1.74
CA VAL A 305 -3.01 -19.57 1.43
C VAL A 305 -1.61 -19.14 0.99
N GLU A 306 -0.60 -19.55 1.76
CA GLU A 306 0.80 -19.29 1.44
C GLU A 306 1.22 -20.03 0.18
N GLN A 307 0.80 -21.27 0.00
CA GLN A 307 1.08 -22.03 -1.22
C GLN A 307 0.45 -21.39 -2.45
N LEU A 308 -0.80 -20.93 -2.37
CA LEU A 308 -1.46 -20.24 -3.48
C LEU A 308 -0.72 -18.94 -3.85
N ALA A 309 -0.37 -18.12 -2.86
CA ALA A 309 0.37 -16.88 -3.09
C ALA A 309 1.74 -17.13 -3.73
N ARG A 310 2.48 -18.14 -3.24
CA ARG A 310 3.77 -18.55 -3.83
C ARG A 310 3.63 -19.06 -5.27
N ARG A 311 2.50 -19.67 -5.63
CA ARG A 311 2.22 -20.14 -7.00
C ARG A 311 1.79 -19.01 -7.95
N LEU A 312 1.22 -17.92 -7.40
CA LEU A 312 0.82 -16.74 -8.16
C LEU A 312 2.01 -15.85 -8.49
N GLU A 313 2.98 -15.73 -7.59
CA GLU A 313 4.23 -15.04 -7.91
C GLU A 313 4.95 -15.84 -9.02
N PRO A 314 5.23 -15.22 -10.18
CA PRO A 314 6.01 -15.88 -11.22
C PRO A 314 7.33 -16.36 -10.62
N VAL A 315 7.79 -17.53 -11.05
CA VAL A 315 9.11 -18.04 -10.67
C VAL A 315 10.17 -17.16 -11.34
N GLY A 316 10.46 -16.02 -10.71
CA GLY A 316 11.41 -15.01 -11.16
C GLY A 316 12.65 -15.05 -10.30
N THR A 317 13.66 -15.77 -10.79
CA THR A 317 15.11 -15.68 -10.51
C THR A 317 15.51 -15.56 -9.04
N ARG A 318 15.91 -16.70 -8.44
CA ARG A 318 17.01 -16.67 -7.47
C ARG A 318 18.21 -15.94 -8.04
#